data_AF-A0A4S8Q561-F1
#
_entry.id   AF-A0A4S8Q561-F1
#
_cell.length_a   1.000
_cell.length_b   1.000
_cell.length_c   1.000
_cell.angle_alpha   90.00
_cell.angle_beta   90.00
_cell.angle_gamma   90.00
#
_symmetry.space_group_name_H-M   'P 1'
#
loop_
_entity.id
_entity.type
_entity.pdbx_description
1 polymer ?
#
loop_
_entity_poly.entity_id
_entity_poly.type
_entity_poly.pdbx_seq_one_letter_code
_entity_poly.pdbx_strand_id
1 'polypeptide(L)'
;MLLALSMELALKAWYVFDYDKTRKRWYHDLDRIFDSLTEGSRQKLDTAFKATVAPLHPSFFCIDYGIRDVLFQHRDAFVRWRYLHERGEPMMFERSVFEATLEMVIVEFEKRYRTEQIGVPALSRRL
;
A
#
# COMPACT_ATOMS: atom_id res chain seq x y z
N MET A 1 1.04 -13.09 6.32
CA MET A 1 1.52 -12.11 7.33
C MET A 1 2.60 -11.18 6.81
N LEU A 2 3.60 -11.67 6.06
CA LEU A 2 4.52 -10.80 5.32
C LEU A 2 3.78 -9.84 4.38
N LEU A 3 2.65 -10.25 3.80
CA LEU A 3 1.78 -9.36 3.02
C LEU A 3 1.36 -8.10 3.77
N ALA A 4 0.93 -8.22 5.03
CA ALA A 4 0.52 -7.08 5.84
C ALA A 4 1.71 -6.14 6.13
N LEU A 5 2.90 -6.70 6.38
CA LEU A 5 4.14 -5.93 6.49
C LEU A 5 4.47 -5.20 5.18
N SER A 6 4.36 -5.89 4.04
CA SER A 6 4.59 -5.29 2.71
C SER A 6 3.62 -4.14 2.44
N MET A 7 2.33 -4.29 2.78
CA MET A 7 1.35 -3.23 2.67
C MET A 7 1.69 -2.05 3.58
N GLU A 8 2.06 -2.31 4.83
CA GLU A 8 2.51 -1.27 5.77
C GLU A 8 3.70 -0.49 5.17
N LEU A 9 4.69 -1.18 4.62
CA LEU A 9 5.86 -0.55 3.97
C LEU A 9 5.45 0.26 2.73
N ALA A 10 4.59 -0.27 1.88
CA ALA A 10 4.12 0.40 0.66
C ALA A 10 3.38 1.71 1.00
N LEU A 11 2.45 1.68 1.96
CA LEU A 11 1.71 2.87 2.39
C LEU A 11 2.63 3.90 3.06
N LYS A 12 3.64 3.46 3.82
CA LYS A 12 4.63 4.36 4.43
C LYS A 12 5.55 4.99 3.38
N ALA A 13 5.97 4.24 2.37
CA ALA A 13 6.73 4.77 1.24
C ALA A 13 5.92 5.83 0.48
N TRP A 14 4.63 5.56 0.28
CA TRP A 14 3.70 6.52 -0.29
C TRP A 14 3.60 7.81 0.53
N TYR A 15 3.48 7.68 1.86
CA TYR A 15 3.46 8.82 2.76
C TYR A 15 4.74 9.68 2.63
N VAL A 16 5.91 9.03 2.61
CA VAL A 16 7.19 9.75 2.46
C VAL A 16 7.21 10.51 1.14
N PHE A 17 6.74 9.90 0.05
CA PHE A 17 6.65 10.57 -1.25
C PHE A 17 5.72 11.79 -1.20
N ASP A 18 4.55 11.67 -0.56
CA ASP A 18 3.54 12.73 -0.50
C ASP A 18 4.00 13.98 0.25
N TYR A 19 4.80 13.80 1.31
CA TYR A 19 5.15 14.90 2.22
C TYR A 19 6.64 15.26 2.24
N ASP A 20 7.49 14.50 1.54
CA ASP A 20 8.96 14.60 1.57
C ASP A 20 9.53 14.67 3.00
N LYS A 21 8.89 13.93 3.92
CA LYS A 21 9.22 13.93 5.35
C LYS A 21 9.52 12.52 5.81
N THR A 22 10.73 12.33 6.32
CA THR A 22 11.22 11.04 6.84
C THR A 22 10.91 10.81 8.32
N ARG A 23 10.58 11.87 9.08
CA ARG A 23 10.36 11.80 10.53
C ARG A 23 8.90 11.91 10.91
N LYS A 24 8.26 10.75 11.08
CA LYS A 24 6.95 10.61 11.74
C LYS A 24 6.98 9.43 12.71
N ARG A 25 6.30 9.57 13.85
CA ARG A 25 5.98 8.41 14.69
C ARG A 25 4.96 7.57 13.94
N TRP A 26 5.39 6.42 13.43
CA TRP A 26 4.57 5.59 12.58
C TRP A 26 3.50 4.85 13.36
N TYR A 27 2.26 4.88 12.86
CA TYR A 27 1.26 3.90 13.22
C TYR A 27 1.60 2.56 12.55
N HIS A 28 1.11 1.47 13.14
CA HIS A 28 1.13 0.11 12.55
C HIS A 28 -0.26 -0.31 12.05
N ASP A 29 -1.21 0.63 12.10
CA ASP A 29 -2.62 0.44 11.79
C ASP A 29 -2.84 0.85 10.33
N LEU A 30 -3.15 -0.10 9.45
CA LEU A 30 -3.11 0.12 8.00
C LEU A 30 -4.08 1.22 7.54
N ASP A 31 -5.30 1.23 8.08
CA ASP A 31 -6.31 2.25 7.78
C ASP A 31 -5.84 3.65 8.22
N ARG A 32 -5.21 3.78 9.40
CA ARG A 32 -4.65 5.06 9.87
C ARG A 32 -3.48 5.54 9.04
N ILE A 33 -2.65 4.63 8.53
CA ILE A 33 -1.56 5.01 7.63
C ILE A 33 -2.16 5.57 6.35
N PHE A 34 -3.14 4.87 5.77
CA PHE A 34 -3.86 5.32 4.58
C PHE A 34 -4.59 6.66 4.79
N ASP A 35 -5.30 6.82 5.89
CA ASP A 35 -5.97 8.06 6.30
C ASP A 35 -4.97 9.20 6.58
N SER A 36 -3.67 8.93 6.63
CA SER A 36 -2.64 9.95 6.76
C SER A 36 -1.99 10.38 5.45
N LEU A 37 -2.29 9.71 4.33
CA LEU A 37 -1.87 10.13 3.00
C LEU A 37 -2.58 11.43 2.59
N THR A 38 -2.07 12.11 1.56
CA THR A 38 -2.78 13.26 1.00
C THR A 38 -4.10 12.82 0.38
N GLU A 39 -5.08 13.73 0.33
CA GLU A 39 -6.39 13.44 -0.26
C GLU A 39 -6.27 12.97 -1.71
N GLY A 40 -5.42 13.61 -2.52
CA GLY A 40 -5.20 13.20 -3.90
C GLY A 40 -4.63 11.78 -4.04
N SER A 41 -3.73 11.38 -3.14
CA SER A 41 -3.19 10.03 -3.10
C SER A 41 -4.21 8.99 -2.67
N ARG A 42 -5.04 9.30 -1.68
CA ARG A 42 -6.15 8.42 -1.27
C ARG A 42 -7.15 8.21 -2.41
N GLN A 43 -7.60 9.30 -3.04
CA GLN A 43 -8.52 9.24 -4.17
C GLN A 43 -7.95 8.44 -5.34
N LYS A 44 -6.66 8.63 -5.64
CA LYS A 44 -5.98 7.87 -6.69
C LYS A 44 -5.99 6.37 -6.41
N LEU A 45 -5.61 5.97 -5.20
CA LEU A 45 -5.60 4.56 -4.80
C LEU A 45 -7.01 3.97 -4.72
N ASP A 46 -7.99 4.71 -4.25
CA ASP A 46 -9.39 4.26 -4.18
C ASP A 46 -10.00 4.09 -5.59
N THR A 47 -9.71 5.03 -6.49
CA THR A 47 -10.14 4.94 -7.90
C THR A 47 -9.51 3.73 -8.58
N ALA A 48 -8.21 3.51 -8.39
CA ALA A 48 -7.54 2.34 -8.93
C ALA A 48 -8.11 1.04 -8.36
N PHE A 49 -8.35 0.98 -7.05
CA PHE A 49 -8.98 -0.16 -6.39
C PHE A 49 -10.36 -0.48 -6.98
N LYS A 50 -11.23 0.53 -7.12
CA LYS A 50 -12.57 0.38 -7.70
C LYS A 50 -12.53 -0.07 -9.16
N ALA A 51 -11.49 0.31 -9.90
CA ALA A 51 -11.32 -0.08 -11.30
C ALA A 51 -10.77 -1.50 -11.48
N THR A 52 -9.85 -1.96 -10.61
CA THR A 52 -9.09 -3.19 -10.85
C THR A 52 -9.35 -4.32 -9.87
N VAL A 53 -9.58 -4.01 -8.59
CA VAL A 53 -9.70 -5.00 -7.51
C VAL A 53 -11.16 -5.29 -7.20
N ALA A 54 -11.97 -4.25 -6.98
CA ALA A 54 -13.39 -4.40 -6.60
C ALA A 54 -14.23 -5.26 -7.56
N PRO A 55 -14.05 -5.19 -8.91
CA PRO A 55 -14.81 -6.04 -9.82
C PRO A 55 -14.50 -7.55 -9.70
N LEU A 56 -13.28 -7.89 -9.27
CA LEU A 56 -12.82 -9.28 -9.12
C LEU A 56 -13.02 -9.81 -7.69
N HIS A 57 -13.07 -8.89 -6.72
CA HIS A 57 -13.25 -9.18 -5.30
C HIS A 57 -14.40 -8.34 -4.73
N PRO A 58 -15.66 -8.59 -5.15
CA PRO A 58 -16.79 -7.80 -4.69
C PRO A 58 -17.09 -8.08 -3.22
N SER A 59 -17.38 -7.02 -2.45
CA SER A 59 -17.96 -7.15 -1.12
C SER A 59 -19.47 -7.02 -1.17
N PHE A 60 -20.19 -8.07 -0.78
CA PHE A 60 -21.66 -8.06 -0.73
C PHE A 60 -22.23 -7.23 0.43
N PHE A 61 -21.38 -6.83 1.38
CA PHE A 61 -21.79 -6.14 2.61
C PHE A 61 -21.53 -4.62 2.59
N CYS A 62 -20.89 -4.08 1.55
CA CYS A 62 -20.55 -2.65 1.45
C CYS A 62 -21.04 -2.05 0.13
N ILE A 63 -21.86 -0.99 0.24
CA ILE A 63 -22.44 -0.28 -0.91
C ILE A 63 -21.38 0.59 -1.62
N ASP A 64 -20.41 1.13 -0.86
CA ASP A 64 -19.28 1.92 -1.37
C ASP A 64 -17.96 1.23 -1.02
N TYR A 65 -17.77 0.01 -1.56
CA TYR A 65 -16.59 -0.79 -1.27
C TYR A 65 -15.32 -0.19 -1.89
N GLY A 66 -14.41 0.23 -1.03
CA GLY A 66 -13.16 0.89 -1.38
C GLY A 66 -11.93 0.26 -0.74
N ILE A 67 -10.75 0.77 -1.08
CA ILE A 67 -9.48 0.24 -0.55
C ILE A 67 -9.43 0.32 0.98
N ARG A 68 -10.04 1.37 1.54
CA ARG A 68 -10.07 1.62 2.98
C ARG A 68 -10.75 0.47 3.74
N ASP A 69 -11.76 -0.18 3.16
CA ASP A 69 -12.47 -1.28 3.81
C ASP A 69 -11.57 -2.50 3.96
N VAL A 70 -10.81 -2.83 2.91
CA VAL A 70 -9.81 -3.91 2.95
C VAL A 70 -8.74 -3.62 3.99
N LEU A 71 -8.23 -2.39 4.02
CA LEU A 71 -7.21 -1.98 4.99
C LEU A 71 -7.76 -1.99 6.42
N PHE A 72 -9.02 -1.60 6.63
CA PHE A 72 -9.69 -1.63 7.93
C PHE A 72 -9.90 -3.07 8.43
N GLN A 73 -10.33 -3.98 7.55
CA GLN A 73 -10.51 -5.39 7.88
C GLN A 73 -9.19 -6.05 8.31
N HIS A 74 -8.06 -5.57 7.80
CA HIS A 74 -6.73 -6.10 8.07
C HIS A 74 -5.83 -5.16 8.87
N ARG A 75 -6.42 -4.17 9.54
CA ARG A 75 -5.71 -3.01 10.08
C ARG A 75 -4.59 -3.35 11.07
N ASP A 76 -4.80 -4.39 11.88
CA ASP A 76 -3.87 -4.87 12.89
C ASP A 76 -3.20 -6.19 12.51
N ALA A 77 -3.31 -6.61 11.24
CA ALA A 77 -2.88 -7.92 10.79
C ALA A 77 -1.39 -8.16 11.10
N PHE A 78 -0.52 -7.18 10.83
CA PHE A 78 0.91 -7.32 11.15
C PHE A 78 1.17 -7.48 12.65
N VAL A 79 0.51 -6.67 13.49
CA VAL A 79 0.65 -6.73 14.94
C VAL A 79 0.15 -8.07 15.49
N ARG A 80 -1.01 -8.53 15.02
CA ARG A 80 -1.58 -9.83 15.39
C ARG A 80 -0.65 -10.99 15.04
N TRP A 81 -0.01 -10.94 13.87
CA TRP A 81 1.00 -11.96 13.53
C TRP A 81 2.22 -11.92 14.43
N ARG A 82 2.75 -10.72 14.73
CA ARG A 82 3.92 -10.57 15.60
C ARG A 82 3.70 -11.25 16.96
N TYR A 83 2.46 -11.21 17.46
CA TYR A 83 2.05 -11.79 18.74
C TYR A 83 1.19 -13.04 18.57
N LEU A 84 1.25 -13.72 17.42
CA LEU A 84 0.40 -14.86 17.12
C LEU A 84 0.59 -16.00 18.15
N HIS A 85 1.83 -16.20 18.58
CA HIS A 85 2.22 -17.21 19.57
C HIS A 85 1.66 -16.94 20.98
N GLU A 86 1.23 -15.70 21.26
CA GLU A 86 0.69 -15.30 22.57
C GLU A 86 -0.84 -15.38 22.60
N ARG A 87 -1.52 -15.30 21.44
CA ARG A 87 -2.98 -15.07 21.39
C ARG A 87 -3.81 -16.31 21.13
N GLY A 88 -3.26 -17.36 20.53
CA GLY A 88 -3.99 -18.62 20.29
C GLY A 88 -5.25 -18.51 19.41
N GLU A 89 -5.53 -17.33 18.83
CA GLU A 89 -6.73 -17.08 18.04
C GLU A 89 -6.53 -17.50 16.57
N PRO A 90 -7.54 -18.13 15.94
CA PRO A 90 -7.54 -18.35 14.51
C PRO A 90 -7.56 -17.01 13.78
N MET A 91 -6.59 -16.80 12.90
CA MET A 91 -6.49 -15.56 12.13
C MET A 91 -7.22 -15.73 10.79
N MET A 92 -8.41 -15.16 10.67
CA MET A 92 -9.07 -15.00 9.37
C MET A 92 -8.38 -13.88 8.59
N PHE A 93 -7.84 -14.23 7.43
CA PHE A 93 -7.10 -13.31 6.56
C PHE A 93 -7.53 -13.57 5.11
N GLU A 94 -8.19 -12.59 4.49
CA GLU A 94 -8.64 -12.67 3.11
C GLU A 94 -7.47 -12.45 2.16
N ARG A 95 -6.68 -13.51 1.99
CA ARG A 95 -5.41 -13.45 1.28
C ARG A 95 -5.53 -12.90 -0.13
N SER A 96 -6.50 -13.37 -0.90
CA SER A 96 -6.61 -13.05 -2.33
C SER A 96 -6.91 -11.57 -2.59
N VAL A 97 -7.90 -10.99 -1.90
CA VAL A 97 -8.21 -9.55 -2.06
C VAL A 97 -7.06 -8.69 -1.53
N PHE A 98 -6.39 -9.12 -0.46
CA PHE A 98 -5.27 -8.37 0.10
C PHE A 98 -4.03 -8.40 -0.81
N GLU A 99 -3.73 -9.54 -1.43
CA GLU A 99 -2.66 -9.68 -2.44
C GLU A 99 -2.96 -8.76 -3.65
N ALA A 100 -4.16 -8.84 -4.21
CA ALA A 100 -4.57 -7.98 -5.33
C ALA A 100 -4.49 -6.49 -4.99
N THR A 101 -4.88 -6.13 -3.76
CA THR A 101 -4.79 -4.75 -3.27
C THR A 101 -3.35 -4.30 -3.14
N LEU A 102 -2.46 -5.14 -2.60
CA LEU A 102 -1.04 -4.84 -2.45
C LEU A 102 -0.36 -4.65 -3.81
N GLU A 103 -0.60 -5.56 -4.75
CA GLU A 103 -0.06 -5.46 -6.11
C GLU A 103 -0.53 -4.17 -6.78
N MET A 104 -1.81 -3.82 -6.66
CA MET A 104 -2.34 -2.57 -7.19
C MET A 104 -1.62 -1.35 -6.58
N VAL A 105 -1.45 -1.30 -5.26
CA VAL A 105 -0.74 -0.19 -4.59
C VAL A 105 0.70 -0.06 -5.11
N ILE A 106 1.41 -1.18 -5.28
CA ILE A 106 2.78 -1.18 -5.81
C ILE A 106 2.80 -0.65 -7.25
N VAL A 107 1.91 -1.15 -8.12
CA VAL A 107 1.80 -0.68 -9.51
C VAL A 107 1.50 0.82 -9.58
N GLU A 108 0.59 1.32 -8.74
CA GLU A 108 0.28 2.74 -8.69
C GLU A 108 1.43 3.60 -8.14
N PHE A 109 2.25 3.02 -7.26
CA PHE A 109 3.43 3.66 -6.71
C PHE A 109 4.54 3.76 -7.76
N GLU A 110 4.79 2.68 -8.50
CA GLU A 110 5.79 2.62 -9.58
C GLU A 110 5.54 3.65 -10.68
N LYS A 111 4.26 3.95 -10.99
CA LYS A 111 3.88 5.01 -11.94
C LYS A 111 4.39 6.41 -11.55
N ARG A 112 4.81 6.63 -10.29
CA ARG A 112 5.36 7.90 -9.82
C ARG A 112 6.85 8.05 -10.13
N TYR A 113 7.53 6.97 -10.51
CA TYR A 113 8.95 6.98 -10.84
C TYR A 113 9.14 7.10 -12.36
N ARG A 114 10.11 7.92 -12.77
CA ARG A 114 10.65 7.94 -14.13
C ARG A 114 12.10 7.49 -14.07
N THR A 115 12.41 6.43 -14.80
CA THR A 115 13.79 6.00 -14.99
C THR A 115 14.39 6.78 -16.15
N GLU A 116 15.24 7.76 -15.86
CA GLU A 116 16.01 8.45 -16.90
C GLU A 116 17.35 7.72 -17.09
N GLN A 117 17.65 7.31 -18.33
CA GLN A 117 19.01 6.87 -18.67
C GLN A 117 19.92 8.10 -18.69
N ILE A 118 20.75 8.23 -17.67
CA ILE A 118 21.84 9.20 -17.68
C ILE A 118 22.91 8.66 -18.63
N GLY A 119 22.87 9.10 -19.90
CA GLY A 119 23.94 8.85 -20.84
C GLY A 119 25.23 9.45 -20.30
N VAL A 120 26.27 8.63 -20.12
CA VAL A 120 27.61 9.12 -19.81
C VAL A 120 28.00 10.09 -20.94
N PRO A 121 28.31 11.38 -20.65
CA PRO A 121 28.72 12.30 -21.70
C PRO A 121 29.97 11.72 -22.36
N ALA A 122 29.93 11.53 -23.67
CA ALA A 122 31.08 11.06 -24.42
C ALA A 122 32.25 12.03 -24.14
N LEU A 123 33.23 11.58 -23.35
CA LEU A 123 34.49 12.28 -23.20
C LEU A 123 35.09 12.37 -24.60
N SER A 124 34.99 13.56 -25.18
CA SER A 124 35.58 13.91 -26.45
C SER A 124 37.09 13.75 -26.29
N ARG A 125 37.60 12.58 -26.69
CA ARG A 125 39.03 12.39 -26.96
C ARG A 125 39.39 13.34 -28.09
N ARG A 126 39.89 14.52 -27.73
CA ARG A 126 40.74 15.30 -28.60
C ARG A 126 42.13 14.66 -28.52
N LEU A 127 42.51 13.98 -29.60
CA LEU A 127 43.90 13.71 -29.98
C LEU A 127 44.20 14.59 -31.19
#